data_AF-A0A961RPN7-F1
#
_entry.id   AF-A0A961RPN7-F1
#
_cell.length_a   1.000
_cell.length_b   1.000
_cell.length_c   1.000
_cell.angle_alpha   90.00
_cell.angle_beta   90.00
_cell.angle_gamma   90.00
#
_symmetry.space_group_name_H-M   'P 1'
#
loop_
_entity.id
_entity.type
_entity.pdbx_description
1 polymer ?
#
loop_
_entity_poly.entity_id
_entity_poly.type
_entity_poly.pdbx_seq_one_letter_code
_entity_poly.pdbx_strand_id
1 'polypeptide(L)'
;MSASSRPKPGGGRKAAHVIVCGNEKGGSGKSTTAMHVAIALLKAGNRVATIDLDARQLSLTRYVENRRRWAARSSLALEIPRHFHVPAARRAIVAESENAEMRALMEGLADVEQTHDFIIIDTPGSDTYLNRLAHRICDTLITPMNDSFVDFDVLGRIDPVSDDVVDLSPYAHSVRDARRERR
;
A
#
# COMPACT_ATOMS: atom_id res chain seq x y z
N MET A 1 -15.90 32.29 5.79
CA MET A 1 -17.10 31.43 5.75
C MET A 1 -16.66 30.01 6.12
N SER A 2 -17.07 29.54 7.30
CA SER A 2 -16.63 28.28 7.90
C SER A 2 -17.38 27.11 7.26
N ALA A 3 -16.66 26.22 6.58
CA ALA A 3 -17.21 24.97 6.10
C ALA A 3 -17.34 24.01 7.30
N SER A 4 -18.52 24.03 7.92
CA SER A 4 -18.95 23.04 8.91
C SER A 4 -18.99 21.65 8.25
N SER A 5 -18.04 20.79 8.58
CA SER A 5 -18.08 19.37 8.21
C SER A 5 -19.04 18.64 9.15
N ARG A 6 -20.26 18.39 8.66
CA ARG A 6 -21.20 17.53 9.37
C ARG A 6 -20.61 16.12 9.50
N PRO A 7 -20.64 15.49 10.68
CA PRO A 7 -20.28 14.08 10.81
C PRO A 7 -21.30 13.25 10.01
N LYS A 8 -20.81 12.34 9.15
CA LYS A 8 -21.66 11.39 8.43
C LYS A 8 -22.38 10.49 9.45
N PRO A 9 -23.70 10.21 9.29
CA PRO A 9 -24.43 9.37 10.21
C PRO A 9 -23.88 7.93 10.19
N GLY A 10 -23.67 7.36 11.38
CA GLY A 10 -23.14 6.01 11.56
C GLY A 10 -24.16 4.93 11.20
N GLY A 11 -24.16 4.50 9.94
CA GLY A 11 -24.41 3.09 9.63
C GLY A 11 -23.25 2.26 10.18
N GLY A 12 -23.52 1.07 10.71
CA GLY A 12 -22.49 0.21 11.34
C GLY A 12 -21.19 0.24 10.54
N ARG A 13 -20.10 0.71 11.18
CA ARG A 13 -18.88 1.01 10.44
C ARG A 13 -18.37 -0.25 9.77
N LYS A 14 -18.35 -0.24 8.44
CA LYS A 14 -17.61 -1.21 7.65
C LYS A 14 -16.12 -1.06 8.00
N ALA A 15 -15.40 -2.17 8.02
CA ALA A 15 -13.94 -2.16 8.09
C ALA A 15 -13.36 -1.27 6.97
N ALA A 16 -12.23 -0.63 7.25
CA ALA A 16 -11.57 0.24 6.29
C ALA A 16 -11.24 -0.50 4.98
N HIS A 17 -11.38 0.20 3.85
CA HIS A 17 -11.05 -0.34 2.54
C HIS A 17 -9.53 -0.32 2.32
N VAL A 18 -8.92 -1.48 2.11
CA VAL A 18 -7.47 -1.65 2.00
C VAL A 18 -7.02 -1.57 0.55
N ILE A 19 -6.16 -0.60 0.25
CA ILE A 19 -5.55 -0.38 -1.07
C ILE A 19 -4.06 -0.70 -0.96
N VAL A 20 -3.57 -1.64 -1.77
CA VAL A 20 -2.14 -1.95 -1.88
C VAL A 20 -1.58 -1.36 -3.17
N CYS A 21 -0.46 -0.65 -3.08
CA CYS A 21 0.35 -0.25 -4.22
C CYS A 21 1.55 -1.20 -4.32
N GLY A 22 1.53 -2.11 -5.30
CA GLY A 22 2.52 -3.19 -5.42
C GLY A 22 2.90 -3.53 -6.85
N ASN A 23 4.16 -3.97 -7.05
CA ASN A 23 4.74 -4.44 -8.31
C ASN A 23 6.11 -5.11 -8.00
N GLU A 24 6.53 -6.12 -8.78
CA GLU A 24 7.83 -6.81 -8.68
C GLU A 24 9.03 -6.03 -9.22
N LYS A 25 8.81 -4.81 -9.72
CA LYS A 25 9.91 -3.94 -10.17
C LYS A 25 10.09 -2.73 -9.27
N GLY A 26 11.36 -2.40 -8.99
CA GLY A 26 11.76 -1.11 -8.45
C GLY A 26 11.53 0.02 -9.47
N GLY A 27 11.23 1.23 -9.00
CA GLY A 27 11.14 2.41 -9.87
C GLY A 27 9.87 2.56 -10.72
N SER A 28 8.84 1.73 -10.53
CA SER A 28 7.57 1.82 -11.28
C SER A 28 6.60 2.90 -10.80
N GLY A 29 6.97 3.72 -9.80
CA GLY A 29 6.12 4.78 -9.26
C GLY A 29 5.23 4.39 -8.08
N LYS A 30 5.35 3.18 -7.51
CA LYS A 30 4.54 2.68 -6.35
C LYS A 30 4.34 3.70 -5.23
N SER A 31 5.43 4.15 -4.60
CA SER A 31 5.35 5.10 -3.49
C SER A 31 4.75 6.43 -3.91
N THR A 32 5.05 6.91 -5.13
CA THR A 32 4.45 8.14 -5.68
C THR A 32 2.94 7.98 -5.84
N THR A 33 2.48 6.85 -6.37
CA THR A 33 1.05 6.54 -6.50
C THR A 33 0.39 6.45 -5.12
N ALA A 34 0.99 5.72 -4.18
CA ALA A 34 0.49 5.59 -2.81
C ALA A 34 0.33 6.95 -2.12
N MET A 35 1.33 7.83 -2.26
CA MET A 35 1.28 9.21 -1.74
C MET A 35 0.10 9.99 -2.31
N HIS A 36 -0.05 10.01 -3.63
CA HIS A 36 -1.11 10.82 -4.28
C HIS A 36 -2.51 10.27 -4.02
N VAL A 37 -2.68 8.95 -4.01
CA VAL A 37 -3.96 8.31 -3.64
C VAL A 37 -4.34 8.67 -2.20
N ALA A 38 -3.40 8.57 -1.25
CA ALA A 38 -3.67 8.91 0.14
C ALA A 38 -4.09 10.38 0.31
N ILE A 39 -3.38 11.31 -0.34
CA ILE A 39 -3.75 12.74 -0.28
C ILE A 39 -5.07 13.03 -0.97
N ALA A 40 -5.35 12.42 -2.12
CA ALA A 40 -6.62 12.60 -2.81
C ALA A 40 -7.81 12.13 -1.95
N LEU A 41 -7.67 10.99 -1.28
CA LEU A 41 -8.69 10.47 -0.37
C LEU A 41 -8.89 11.35 0.86
N LEU A 42 -7.81 11.90 1.45
CA LEU A 42 -7.89 12.91 2.52
C LEU A 42 -8.66 14.14 2.03
N LYS A 43 -8.30 14.68 0.86
CA LYS A 43 -8.93 15.86 0.26
C LYS A 43 -10.40 15.66 -0.08
N ALA A 44 -10.82 14.41 -0.30
CA ALA A 44 -12.22 14.02 -0.46
C ALA A 44 -12.97 13.87 0.90
N GLY A 45 -12.33 14.20 2.02
CA GLY A 45 -12.91 14.20 3.36
C GLY A 45 -12.93 12.83 4.04
N ASN A 46 -12.11 11.87 3.58
CA ASN A 46 -12.01 10.54 4.20
C ASN A 46 -10.92 10.51 5.26
N ARG A 47 -11.08 9.62 6.25
CA ARG A 47 -10.03 9.31 7.22
C ARG A 47 -9.10 8.27 6.60
N VAL A 48 -7.83 8.63 6.45
CA VAL A 48 -6.86 7.82 5.72
C VAL A 48 -5.71 7.41 6.63
N ALA A 49 -5.42 6.12 6.63
CA ALA A 49 -4.20 5.55 7.18
C ALA A 49 -3.25 5.10 6.06
N THR A 50 -1.96 5.09 6.35
CA THR A 50 -0.90 4.69 5.41
C THR A 50 0.10 3.78 6.11
N ILE A 51 0.54 2.73 5.42
CA ILE A 51 1.50 1.73 5.90
C ILE A 51 2.64 1.64 4.90
N ASP A 52 3.88 1.82 5.35
CA ASP A 52 5.08 1.59 4.54
C ASP A 52 5.70 0.24 4.90
N LEU A 53 5.73 -0.69 3.95
CA LEU A 53 6.37 -2.00 4.10
C LEU A 53 7.79 -2.03 3.53
N ASP A 54 8.26 -0.96 2.87
CA ASP A 54 9.64 -0.85 2.41
C ASP A 54 10.51 -0.26 3.52
N ALA A 55 10.84 -1.12 4.51
CA ALA A 55 11.68 -0.77 5.64
C ALA A 55 13.10 -0.30 5.25
N ARG A 56 13.52 -0.51 4.00
CA ARG A 56 14.84 -0.09 3.49
C ARG A 56 14.81 1.31 2.90
N GLN A 57 13.84 1.61 2.04
CA GLN A 57 13.73 2.91 1.36
C GLN A 57 12.96 3.93 2.20
N LEU A 58 11.90 3.50 2.89
CA LEU A 58 11.02 4.34 3.71
C LEU A 58 10.48 5.56 2.94
N SER A 59 10.21 5.41 1.65
CA SER A 59 9.84 6.50 0.76
C SER A 59 8.53 7.17 1.20
N LEU A 60 7.51 6.37 1.51
CA LEU A 60 6.22 6.87 1.98
C LEU A 60 6.34 7.47 3.38
N THR A 61 7.11 6.84 4.27
CA THR A 61 7.39 7.38 5.61
C THR A 61 8.04 8.74 5.56
N ARG A 62 9.14 8.88 4.81
CA ARG A 62 9.85 10.16 4.65
C ARG A 62 8.95 11.24 4.08
N TYR A 63 8.09 10.90 3.12
CA TYR A 63 7.10 11.83 2.58
C TYR A 63 6.16 12.36 3.67
N VAL A 64 5.56 11.46 4.48
CA VAL A 64 4.62 11.87 5.54
C VAL A 64 5.33 12.72 6.60
N GLU A 65 6.55 12.36 6.99
CA GLU A 65 7.36 13.15 7.92
C GLU A 65 7.68 14.54 7.38
N ASN A 66 8.10 14.63 6.12
CA ASN A 66 8.37 15.91 5.47
C ASN A 66 7.12 16.78 5.39
N ARG A 67 5.96 16.18 5.08
CA ARG A 67 4.67 16.86 5.09
C ARG A 67 4.32 17.41 6.47
N ARG A 68 4.53 16.63 7.55
CA ARG A 68 4.36 17.08 8.94
C ARG A 68 5.26 18.26 9.29
N ARG A 69 6.54 18.16 8.97
CA ARG A 69 7.53 19.22 9.22
C ARG A 69 7.17 20.50 8.46
N TRP A 70 6.73 20.37 7.21
CA TRP A 70 6.30 21.51 6.40
C TRP A 70 5.04 22.18 6.95
N ALA A 71 4.01 21.39 7.32
CA ALA A 71 2.78 21.90 7.92
C ALA A 71 3.07 22.73 9.20
N ALA A 72 3.92 22.20 10.08
CA ALA A 72 4.34 22.88 11.30
C ALA A 72 5.10 24.18 11.01
N ARG A 73 6.03 24.17 10.05
CA ARG A 73 6.87 25.33 9.70
C ARG A 73 6.08 26.45 9.01
N SER A 74 5.15 26.08 8.14
CA SER A 74 4.39 27.03 7.32
C SER A 74 3.09 27.52 7.99
N SER A 75 2.79 27.03 9.20
CA SER A 75 1.53 27.28 9.90
C SER A 75 0.28 26.94 9.06
N LEU A 76 0.42 25.98 8.14
CA LEU A 76 -0.67 25.48 7.31
C LEU A 76 -1.32 24.26 7.96
N ALA A 77 -2.65 24.27 8.04
CA ALA A 77 -3.44 23.11 8.42
C ALA A 77 -3.51 22.10 7.26
N LEU A 78 -2.40 21.41 7.00
CA LEU A 78 -2.37 20.31 6.03
C LEU A 78 -2.97 19.06 6.64
N GLU A 79 -3.85 18.38 5.90
CA GLU A 79 -4.30 17.04 6.26
C GLU A 79 -3.12 16.07 6.17
N ILE A 80 -2.96 15.23 7.19
CA ILE A 80 -1.87 14.28 7.32
C ILE A 80 -2.48 12.92 7.63
N PRO A 81 -2.16 11.85 6.88
CA PRO A 81 -2.68 10.54 7.19
C PRO A 81 -2.11 10.05 8.52
N ARG A 82 -2.85 9.18 9.20
CA ARG A 82 -2.24 8.30 10.21
C ARG A 82 -1.21 7.44 9.48
N HIS A 83 -0.01 7.36 10.01
CA HIS A 83 1.09 6.69 9.33
C HIS A 83 1.93 5.89 10.29
N PHE A 84 2.30 4.69 9.88
CA PHE A 84 3.31 3.86 10.51
C PHE A 84 4.06 3.07 9.42
N HIS A 85 5.24 2.58 9.76
CA HIS A 85 6.01 1.67 8.92
C HIS A 85 6.24 0.38 9.67
N VAL A 86 6.37 -0.73 8.94
CA VAL A 86 6.74 -2.01 9.53
C VAL A 86 8.28 -2.08 9.58
N PRO A 87 8.90 -2.13 10.77
CA PRO A 87 10.35 -2.19 10.88
C PRO A 87 10.87 -3.53 10.40
N ALA A 88 12.01 -3.53 9.70
CA ALA A 88 12.69 -4.75 9.31
C ALA A 88 13.17 -5.52 10.54
N ALA A 89 12.81 -6.79 10.64
CA ALA A 89 13.33 -7.67 11.66
C ALA A 89 14.65 -8.31 11.20
N ARG A 90 15.64 -8.39 12.10
CA ARG A 90 16.92 -9.07 11.85
C ARG A 90 17.16 -10.13 12.92
N ARG A 91 16.48 -11.26 12.79
CA ARG A 91 16.66 -12.44 13.65
C ARG A 91 17.58 -13.47 12.98
N ALA A 92 18.10 -14.40 13.78
CA ALA A 92 18.96 -15.47 13.27
C ALA A 92 18.18 -16.44 12.36
N ILE A 93 16.89 -16.61 12.62
CA ILE A 93 15.99 -17.47 11.86
C ILE A 93 15.06 -16.60 11.02
N VAL A 94 14.98 -16.88 9.71
CA VAL A 94 14.16 -16.11 8.75
C VAL A 94 12.69 -16.10 9.18
N ALA A 95 12.13 -17.26 9.54
CA ALA A 95 10.74 -17.39 9.97
C ALA A 95 10.41 -16.54 11.23
N GLU A 96 11.38 -16.31 12.13
CA GLU A 96 11.18 -15.43 13.27
C GLU A 96 11.10 -13.95 12.86
N SER A 97 11.88 -13.56 11.85
CA SER A 97 11.83 -12.21 11.27
C SER A 97 10.49 -11.98 10.58
N GLU A 98 10.06 -12.92 9.74
CA GLU A 98 8.75 -12.88 9.06
C GLU A 98 7.59 -12.81 10.06
N ASN A 99 7.62 -13.61 11.14
CA ASN A 99 6.60 -13.59 12.18
C ASN A 99 6.56 -12.25 12.95
N ALA A 100 7.72 -11.66 13.23
CA ALA A 100 7.78 -10.36 13.91
C ALA A 100 7.23 -9.24 13.02
N GLU A 101 7.62 -9.23 11.75
CA GLU A 101 7.12 -8.30 10.74
C GLU A 101 5.62 -8.45 10.50
N MET A 102 5.12 -9.69 10.42
CA MET A 102 3.70 -10.00 10.32
C MET A 102 2.91 -9.42 11.49
N ARG A 103 3.39 -9.65 12.73
CA ARG A 103 2.73 -9.13 13.93
C ARG A 103 2.65 -7.61 13.90
N ALA A 104 3.76 -6.95 13.57
CA ALA A 104 3.79 -5.48 13.45
C ALA A 104 2.81 -4.95 12.39
N LEU A 105 2.67 -5.62 11.25
CA LEU A 105 1.66 -5.27 10.25
C LEU A 105 0.23 -5.46 10.79
N MET A 106 -0.06 -6.59 11.43
CA MET A 106 -1.38 -6.91 11.96
C MET A 106 -1.80 -5.96 13.08
N GLU A 107 -0.89 -5.63 13.99
CA GLU A 107 -1.11 -4.64 15.06
C GLU A 107 -1.43 -3.27 14.46
N GLY A 108 -0.62 -2.82 13.49
CA GLY A 108 -0.84 -1.54 12.85
C GLY A 108 -2.15 -1.48 12.05
N LEU A 109 -2.58 -2.59 11.43
CA LEU A 109 -3.88 -2.68 10.77
C LEU A 109 -5.03 -2.59 11.78
N ALA A 110 -4.96 -3.35 12.87
CA ALA A 110 -5.98 -3.36 13.92
C ALA A 110 -6.21 -1.97 14.53
N ASP A 111 -5.14 -1.17 14.68
CA ASP A 111 -5.20 0.21 15.18
C ASP A 111 -6.08 1.14 14.30
N VAL A 112 -6.13 0.87 12.99
CA VAL A 112 -6.74 1.80 12.01
C VAL A 112 -7.99 1.25 11.32
N GLU A 113 -8.18 -0.08 11.29
CA GLU A 113 -9.25 -0.76 10.55
C GLU A 113 -10.65 -0.26 10.91
N GLN A 114 -10.93 -0.10 12.21
CA GLN A 114 -12.24 0.34 12.70
C GLN A 114 -12.36 1.87 12.86
N THR A 115 -11.25 2.61 12.68
CA THR A 115 -11.20 4.06 12.93
C THR A 115 -11.01 4.89 11.67
N HIS A 116 -10.55 4.28 10.56
CA HIS A 116 -10.34 4.92 9.26
C HIS A 116 -11.31 4.40 8.18
N ASP A 117 -11.40 5.12 7.07
CA ASP A 117 -12.23 4.74 5.93
C ASP A 117 -11.39 4.01 4.87
N PHE A 118 -10.12 4.40 4.72
CA PHE A 118 -9.16 3.79 3.80
C PHE A 118 -7.81 3.54 4.46
N ILE A 119 -7.17 2.45 4.07
CA ILE A 119 -5.78 2.10 4.43
C ILE A 119 -5.00 1.93 3.12
N ILE A 120 -3.91 2.69 2.95
CA ILE A 120 -3.02 2.56 1.80
C ILE A 120 -1.74 1.87 2.26
N ILE A 121 -1.35 0.79 1.60
CA ILE A 121 -0.13 0.05 1.87
C ILE A 121 0.82 0.20 0.68
N ASP A 122 2.02 0.73 0.92
CA ASP A 122 3.10 0.78 -0.07
C ASP A 122 4.04 -0.40 0.16
N THR A 123 4.30 -1.18 -0.90
CA THR A 123 5.12 -2.39 -0.81
C THR A 123 6.48 -2.20 -1.49
N PRO A 124 7.53 -2.91 -1.02
CA PRO A 124 8.82 -2.89 -1.70
C PRO A 124 8.69 -3.48 -3.11
N GLY A 125 9.67 -3.17 -3.98
CA GLY A 125 9.71 -3.71 -5.33
C GLY A 125 10.06 -5.21 -5.43
N SER A 126 10.29 -5.91 -4.32
CA SER A 126 10.62 -7.34 -4.30
C SER A 126 9.44 -8.16 -3.81
N ASP A 127 9.30 -9.40 -4.29
CA ASP A 127 8.38 -10.37 -3.69
C ASP A 127 8.90 -10.79 -2.31
N THR A 128 8.19 -10.38 -1.26
CA THR A 128 8.50 -10.69 0.14
C THR A 128 7.27 -11.27 0.82
N TYR A 129 7.48 -11.94 1.97
CA TYR A 129 6.40 -12.46 2.78
C TYR A 129 5.33 -11.39 3.10
N LEU A 130 5.76 -10.21 3.55
CA LEU A 130 4.87 -9.08 3.82
C LEU A 130 4.10 -8.61 2.57
N ASN A 131 4.76 -8.62 1.40
CA ASN A 131 4.11 -8.23 0.15
C ASN A 131 2.96 -9.19 -0.18
N ARG A 132 3.18 -10.50 -0.10
CA ARG A 132 2.14 -11.52 -0.31
C ARG A 132 0.98 -11.38 0.68
N LEU A 133 1.30 -11.11 1.95
CA LEU A 133 0.29 -10.88 2.98
C LEU A 133 -0.55 -9.63 2.68
N ALA A 134 0.08 -8.53 2.29
CA ALA A 134 -0.61 -7.30 1.89
C ALA A 134 -1.55 -7.55 0.69
N HIS A 135 -1.07 -8.28 -0.33
CA HIS A 135 -1.88 -8.66 -1.49
C HIS A 135 -3.09 -9.51 -1.11
N ARG A 136 -2.98 -10.36 -0.08
CA ARG A 136 -4.07 -11.23 0.39
C ARG A 136 -5.18 -10.46 1.11
N ILE A 137 -4.82 -9.42 1.86
CA ILE A 137 -5.79 -8.64 2.66
C ILE A 137 -6.40 -7.44 1.90
N CYS A 138 -5.90 -7.09 0.71
CA CYS A 138 -6.30 -5.84 0.05
C CYS A 138 -7.63 -5.89 -0.72
N ASP A 139 -8.55 -4.98 -0.47
CA ASP A 139 -9.75 -4.84 -1.30
C ASP A 139 -9.43 -4.35 -2.71
N THR A 140 -8.34 -3.60 -2.87
CA THR A 140 -7.88 -3.09 -4.17
C THR A 140 -6.37 -3.19 -4.29
N LEU A 141 -5.91 -3.71 -5.42
CA LEU A 141 -4.52 -3.71 -5.82
C LEU A 141 -4.31 -2.71 -6.94
N ILE A 142 -3.38 -1.78 -6.73
CA ILE A 142 -2.87 -0.85 -7.73
C ILE A 142 -1.47 -1.31 -8.12
N THR A 143 -1.25 -1.58 -9.40
CA THR A 143 0.05 -1.99 -9.94
C THR A 143 0.54 -0.95 -10.92
N PRO A 144 1.30 0.07 -10.46
CA PRO A 144 1.95 1.02 -11.36
C PRO A 144 3.01 0.30 -12.20
N MET A 145 3.01 0.56 -13.50
CA MET A 145 3.94 -0.02 -14.46
C MET A 145 4.49 1.05 -15.38
N ASN A 146 5.75 0.90 -15.78
CA ASN A 146 6.32 1.73 -16.84
C ASN A 146 5.85 1.22 -18.20
N ASP A 147 5.78 2.12 -19.18
CA ASP A 147 5.44 1.80 -20.56
C ASP A 147 6.67 1.21 -21.27
N SER A 148 6.88 -0.09 -21.08
CA SER A 148 8.07 -0.81 -21.54
C SER A 148 7.76 -2.29 -21.66
N PHE A 149 8.21 -2.92 -22.75
CA PHE A 149 8.05 -4.38 -22.96
C PHE A 149 8.63 -5.22 -21.82
N VAL A 150 9.75 -4.80 -21.24
CA VAL A 150 10.38 -5.47 -20.09
C VAL A 150 9.50 -5.37 -18.83
N ASP A 151 8.64 -4.36 -18.74
CA ASP A 151 7.73 -4.19 -17.62
C ASP A 151 6.43 -5.01 -17.80
N PHE A 152 6.05 -5.34 -19.04
CA PHE A 152 4.95 -6.27 -19.30
C PHE A 152 5.27 -7.71 -18.91
N ASP A 153 6.53 -8.13 -19.04
CA ASP A 153 6.99 -9.46 -18.56
C ASP A 153 6.73 -9.67 -17.05
N VAL A 154 6.57 -8.58 -16.29
CA VAL A 154 6.22 -8.62 -14.87
C VAL A 154 4.75 -8.98 -14.62
N LEU A 155 3.89 -8.95 -15.64
CA LEU A 155 2.52 -9.48 -15.58
C LEU A 155 2.40 -10.85 -16.25
N GLY A 156 3.14 -11.07 -17.32
CA GLY A 156 3.12 -12.31 -18.07
C GLY A 156 4.02 -12.20 -19.28
N ARG A 157 4.57 -13.34 -19.70
CA ARG A 157 5.41 -13.40 -20.89
C ARG A 157 4.49 -13.37 -22.11
N ILE A 158 4.67 -12.37 -22.98
CA ILE A 158 3.87 -12.16 -24.18
C ILE A 158 4.64 -12.67 -25.39
N ASP A 159 3.98 -13.37 -26.32
CA ASP A 159 4.54 -13.69 -27.62
C ASP A 159 4.64 -12.39 -28.45
N PRO A 160 5.83 -11.97 -28.90
CA PRO A 160 6.01 -10.68 -29.56
C PRO A 160 5.44 -10.63 -31.00
N VAL A 161 4.99 -11.76 -31.55
CA VAL A 161 4.42 -11.87 -32.90
C VAL A 161 2.90 -12.00 -32.82
N SER A 162 2.37 -12.79 -31.88
CA SER A 162 0.93 -13.01 -31.75
C SER A 162 0.23 -12.15 -30.69
N ASP A 163 0.98 -11.44 -29.85
CA ASP A 163 0.50 -10.72 -28.65
C ASP A 163 -0.25 -11.61 -27.64
N ASP A 164 -0.14 -12.93 -27.76
CA ASP A 164 -0.75 -13.87 -26.82
C ASP A 164 0.03 -13.95 -25.50
N VAL A 165 -0.70 -14.13 -24.40
CA VAL A 165 -0.10 -14.42 -23.09
C VAL A 165 0.35 -15.89 -23.06
N VAL A 166 1.66 -16.11 -23.11
CA VAL A 166 2.28 -17.45 -23.11
C VAL A 166 2.28 -18.04 -21.70
N ASP A 167 2.61 -17.22 -20.69
CA ASP A 167 2.62 -17.62 -19.29
C ASP A 167 2.41 -16.40 -18.37
N LEU A 168 1.90 -16.63 -17.16
CA LEU A 168 1.80 -15.57 -16.16
C LEU A 168 3.14 -15.39 -15.44
N SER A 169 3.44 -14.16 -15.04
CA SER A 169 4.59 -13.90 -14.19
C SER A 169 4.37 -14.45 -12.77
N PRO A 170 5.44 -14.66 -11.98
CA PRO A 170 5.32 -14.98 -10.55
C PRO A 170 4.42 -13.97 -9.80
N TYR A 171 4.49 -12.68 -10.15
CA TYR A 171 3.63 -11.64 -9.59
C TYR A 171 2.16 -11.93 -9.86
N ALA A 172 1.81 -12.14 -11.14
CA ALA A 172 0.44 -12.34 -11.55
C ALA A 172 -0.13 -13.65 -10.99
N HIS A 173 0.70 -14.68 -10.82
CA HIS A 173 0.35 -15.88 -10.06
C HIS A 173 0.00 -15.55 -8.61
N SER A 174 0.86 -14.82 -7.89
CA SER A 174 0.62 -14.43 -6.50
C SER A 174 -0.69 -13.63 -6.34
N VAL A 175 -0.94 -12.67 -7.24
CA VAL A 175 -2.18 -11.88 -7.28
C VAL A 175 -3.40 -12.76 -7.53
N ARG A 176 -3.29 -13.71 -8.48
CA ARG A 176 -4.39 -14.63 -8.82
C ARG A 176 -4.72 -15.56 -7.66
N ASP A 177 -3.71 -16.09 -6.99
CA ASP A 177 -3.88 -17.00 -5.84
C ASP A 177 -4.51 -16.25 -4.66
N ALA A 178 -4.01 -15.04 -4.35
CA ALA A 178 -4.61 -14.16 -3.36
C ALA A 178 -6.08 -13.80 -3.68
N ARG A 179 -6.48 -13.74 -4.96
CA ARG A 179 -7.89 -13.53 -5.36
C ARG A 179 -8.76 -14.78 -5.20
N ARG A 180 -8.21 -15.97 -5.43
CA ARG A 180 -8.94 -17.25 -5.32
C ARG A 180 -9.31 -17.56 -3.88
N GLU A 181 -8.41 -17.30 -2.93
CA GLU A 181 -8.62 -17.58 -1.50
C GLU A 181 -9.62 -16.61 -0.82
N ARG A 182 -10.05 -15.54 -1.51
CA ARG A 182 -11.05 -14.57 -1.02
C ARG A 182 -12.48 -14.89 -1.42
N ARG A 183 -12.69 -15.89 -2.29
CA ARG A 183 -14.01 -16.38 -2.71
C ARG A 183 -14.38 -17.63 -1.94
#